data_AF-A0A815QHX8-F1
#
_entry.id   AF-A0A815QHX8-F1
#
_cell.length_a   1.000
_cell.length_b   1.000
_cell.length_c   1.000
_cell.angle_alpha   90.00
_cell.angle_beta   90.00
_cell.angle_gamma   90.00
#
_symmetry.space_group_name_H-M   'P 1'
#
loop_
_entity.id
_entity.type
_entity.pdbx_description
1 polymer ?
#
loop_
_entity_poly.entity_id
_entity_poly.type
_entity_poly.pdbx_seq_one_letter_code
_entity_poly.pdbx_strand_id
1 'polypeptide(L)'
;MSNWLNTCVGIERAIAVFKGINFNKRQSRRIARRTLCILPFFILGTMSYELVQRDLFDDYEEQRVWCVIRHSQSVQVYTTVVQYFHFVAPFSANLFATLFIILKLTRQQAILRTHISYQQQLLNKFNEHKHLVISPIVLVILLSPRFLISLSSGCVKASRSPWLYLFGYFISFTPSSFIFITFVLPSTFYKKQFKKTINTWWQRLTRAIRARNP
;
A
#
# COMPACT_ATOMS: atom_id res chain seq x y z
N MET A 1 -4.43 4.25 -5.10
CA MET A 1 -5.03 2.93 -5.42
C MET A 1 -4.43 1.79 -4.60
N SER A 2 -3.12 1.53 -4.69
CA SER A 2 -2.42 0.42 -4.03
C SER A 2 -2.67 0.34 -2.51
N ASN A 3 -2.58 1.48 -1.81
CA ASN A 3 -2.79 1.56 -0.36
C ASN A 3 -4.19 1.07 0.04
N TRP A 4 -5.23 1.54 -0.65
CA TRP A 4 -6.61 1.13 -0.40
C TRP A 4 -6.83 -0.36 -0.66
N LEU A 5 -6.27 -0.92 -1.75
CA LEU A 5 -6.36 -2.35 -2.01
C LEU A 5 -5.68 -3.18 -0.92
N ASN A 6 -4.50 -2.75 -0.46
CA ASN A 6 -3.79 -3.40 0.65
C ASN A 6 -4.63 -3.37 1.94
N THR A 7 -5.24 -2.23 2.25
CA THR A 7 -6.17 -2.08 3.39
C THR A 7 -7.38 -3.00 3.26
N CYS A 8 -7.99 -3.11 2.08
CA CYS A 8 -9.11 -4.03 1.85
C CYS A 8 -8.71 -5.48 2.11
N VAL A 9 -7.51 -5.90 1.68
CA VAL A 9 -6.96 -7.23 1.96
C VAL A 9 -6.72 -7.42 3.46
N GLY A 10 -6.19 -6.40 4.15
CA GLY A 10 -6.01 -6.42 5.61
C GLY A 10 -7.34 -6.60 6.36
N ILE A 11 -8.37 -5.86 5.97
CA ILE A 11 -9.73 -5.95 6.54
C ILE A 11 -10.34 -7.33 6.27
N GLU A 12 -10.23 -7.86 5.04
CA GLU A 12 -10.73 -9.20 4.71
C GLU A 12 -10.10 -10.27 5.62
N ARG A 13 -8.77 -10.19 5.83
CA ARG A 13 -8.06 -11.09 6.75
C ARG A 13 -8.55 -10.94 8.19
N ALA A 14 -8.78 -9.71 8.66
CA ALA A 14 -9.32 -9.44 9.98
C ALA A 14 -10.73 -10.04 10.15
N ILE A 15 -11.60 -9.89 9.15
CA ILE A 15 -12.93 -10.49 9.14
C ILE A 15 -12.85 -12.02 9.12
N ALA A 16 -11.92 -12.60 8.36
CA ALA A 16 -11.72 -14.04 8.31
C ALA A 16 -11.31 -14.60 9.68
N VAL A 17 -10.38 -13.94 10.38
CA VAL A 17 -9.97 -14.29 11.75
C VAL A 17 -11.12 -14.07 12.74
N PHE A 18 -11.92 -13.01 12.58
CA PHE A 18 -13.06 -12.75 13.45
C PHE A 18 -14.17 -13.79 13.31
N LYS A 19 -14.55 -14.13 12.08
CA LYS A 19 -15.62 -15.09 11.79
C LYS A 19 -15.20 -16.54 11.97
N GLY A 20 -13.90 -16.85 11.90
CA GLY A 20 -13.36 -18.19 12.07
C GLY A 20 -14.06 -19.21 11.16
N ILE A 21 -14.73 -20.20 11.77
CA ILE A 21 -15.47 -21.26 11.05
C ILE A 21 -16.65 -20.72 10.22
N ASN A 22 -17.23 -19.58 10.59
CA ASN A 22 -18.35 -18.97 9.89
C ASN A 22 -17.93 -18.10 8.71
N PHE A 23 -16.65 -18.14 8.31
CA PHE A 23 -16.15 -17.34 7.20
C PHE A 23 -16.58 -17.92 5.84
N ASN A 24 -17.44 -17.17 5.13
CA ASN A 24 -17.91 -17.56 3.80
C ASN A 24 -16.98 -17.03 2.69
N LYS A 25 -16.17 -17.94 2.13
CA LYS A 25 -15.25 -17.64 1.02
C LYS A 25 -15.95 -17.16 -0.25
N ARG A 26 -17.15 -17.68 -0.56
CA ARG A 26 -17.90 -17.30 -1.77
C ARG A 26 -18.42 -15.88 -1.66
N GLN A 27 -18.91 -15.49 -0.48
CA GLN A 27 -19.30 -14.12 -0.18
C GLN A 27 -18.10 -13.18 -0.25
N SER A 28 -16.96 -13.57 0.35
CA SER A 28 -15.74 -12.76 0.33
C SER A 28 -15.27 -12.47 -1.10
N ARG A 29 -15.22 -13.48 -1.97
CA ARG A 29 -14.88 -13.29 -3.39
C ARG A 29 -15.83 -12.34 -4.12
N ARG A 30 -17.14 -12.39 -3.81
CA ARG A 30 -18.13 -11.48 -4.41
C ARG A 30 -17.89 -10.03 -3.97
N ILE A 31 -17.58 -9.82 -2.69
CA ILE A 31 -17.24 -8.50 -2.15
C ILE A 31 -15.95 -7.99 -2.78
N ALA A 32 -14.89 -8.81 -2.82
CA ALA A 32 -13.61 -8.44 -3.43
C ALA A 32 -13.76 -8.00 -4.89
N ARG A 33 -14.58 -8.72 -5.68
CA ARG A 33 -14.88 -8.34 -7.07
C ARG A 33 -15.59 -6.99 -7.17
N ARG A 34 -16.55 -6.72 -6.28
CA ARG A 34 -17.23 -5.41 -6.21
C ARG A 34 -16.27 -4.30 -5.80
N THR A 35 -15.44 -4.53 -4.79
CA THR A 35 -14.43 -3.56 -4.34
C THR A 35 -13.45 -3.20 -5.45
N LEU A 36 -13.00 -4.19 -6.25
CA LEU A 36 -12.11 -3.93 -7.38
C LEU A 36 -12.74 -3.03 -8.44
N CYS A 37 -14.05 -3.12 -8.63
CA CYS A 37 -14.78 -2.23 -9.54
C CYS A 37 -15.03 -0.85 -8.93
N ILE A 38 -15.49 -0.77 -7.68
CA ILE A 38 -15.93 0.49 -7.05
C ILE A 38 -14.76 1.40 -6.66
N LEU A 39 -13.66 0.82 -6.16
CA LEU A 39 -12.55 1.58 -5.60
C LEU A 39 -11.86 2.52 -6.61
N PRO A 40 -11.63 2.14 -7.88
CA PRO A 40 -11.17 3.06 -8.91
C PRO A 40 -12.08 4.28 -9.10
N PHE A 41 -13.40 4.08 -9.18
CA PHE A 41 -14.35 5.18 -9.36
C PHE A 41 -14.38 6.11 -8.15
N PHE A 42 -14.28 5.55 -6.94
CA PHE A 42 -14.15 6.35 -5.73
C PHE A 42 -12.91 7.25 -5.75
N ILE A 43 -11.75 6.69 -6.10
CA ILE A 43 -10.48 7.44 -6.16
C ILE A 43 -10.50 8.46 -7.31
N LEU A 44 -11.04 8.10 -8.48
CA LEU A 44 -11.16 9.04 -9.59
C LEU A 44 -12.13 10.17 -9.27
N GLY A 45 -13.23 9.88 -8.58
CA GLY A 45 -14.20 10.88 -8.16
C GLY A 45 -13.57 11.92 -7.23
N THR A 46 -12.80 11.48 -6.24
CA THR A 46 -12.15 12.39 -5.28
C THR A 46 -10.97 13.16 -5.90
N MET A 47 -10.28 12.59 -6.90
CA MET A 47 -9.15 13.22 -7.60
C MET A 47 -9.54 13.96 -8.88
N SER A 48 -10.80 13.89 -9.31
CA SER A 48 -11.29 14.50 -10.55
C SER A 48 -10.99 15.99 -10.65
N TYR A 49 -11.02 16.65 -9.50
CA TYR A 49 -10.73 18.07 -9.37
C TYR A 49 -9.31 18.46 -9.84
N GLU A 50 -8.30 17.66 -9.50
CA GLU A 50 -6.91 17.93 -9.88
C GLU A 50 -6.65 17.78 -11.39
N LEU A 51 -7.49 17.01 -12.10
CA LEU A 51 -7.37 16.80 -13.54
C LEU A 51 -7.91 17.98 -14.35
N VAL A 52 -8.94 18.67 -13.84
CA VAL A 52 -9.64 19.75 -14.56
C VAL A 52 -8.90 21.09 -14.44
N GLN A 53 -8.10 21.30 -13.39
CA GLN A 53 -7.46 22.59 -13.09
C GLN A 53 -5.98 22.71 -13.45
N ARG A 54 -5.45 21.77 -14.23
CA ARG A 54 -4.08 21.87 -14.73
C ARG A 54 -4.06 22.87 -15.87
N ASP A 55 -3.33 23.95 -15.68
CA ASP A 55 -3.03 24.93 -16.71
C ASP A 55 -1.55 24.86 -17.09
N LEU A 56 -1.25 25.24 -18.34
CA LEU A 56 0.11 25.50 -18.78
C LEU A 56 0.39 26.99 -18.56
N PHE A 57 1.49 27.28 -17.89
CA PHE A 57 2.00 28.63 -17.69
C PHE A 57 3.33 28.76 -18.43
N ASP A 58 3.38 29.66 -19.40
CA ASP A 58 4.60 30.00 -20.10
C ASP A 58 5.40 31.01 -19.25
N ASP A 59 6.56 30.55 -18.79
CA ASP A 59 7.56 31.39 -18.15
C ASP A 59 8.50 31.93 -19.23
N TYR A 60 8.22 33.15 -19.68
CA TYR A 60 8.99 33.82 -20.72
C TYR A 60 10.41 34.21 -20.28
N GLU A 61 10.66 34.36 -18.96
CA GLU A 61 11.98 34.72 -18.44
C GLU A 61 12.94 33.52 -18.44
N GLU A 62 12.45 32.34 -18.06
CA GLU A 62 13.26 31.11 -18.08
C GLU A 62 13.09 30.28 -19.37
N GLN A 63 12.29 30.74 -20.33
CA GLN A 63 11.91 30.04 -21.56
C GLN A 63 11.44 28.60 -21.31
N ARG A 64 10.55 28.43 -20.33
CA ARG A 64 10.05 27.13 -19.89
C ARG A 64 8.53 27.14 -19.74
N VAL A 65 7.91 26.03 -20.13
CA VAL A 65 6.47 25.81 -19.92
C VAL A 65 6.30 25.00 -18.63
N TRP A 66 5.60 25.58 -17.66
CA TRP A 66 5.28 24.92 -16.40
C TRP A 66 3.85 24.39 -16.43
N CYS A 67 3.66 23.14 -16.00
CA CYS A 67 2.33 22.64 -15.66
C CYS A 67 2.03 23.04 -14.21
N VAL A 68 1.16 24.03 -14.04
CA VAL A 68 0.79 24.59 -12.74
C VAL A 68 -0.68 24.35 -12.49
N ILE A 69 -1.03 24.11 -11.23
CA ILE A 69 -2.43 24.02 -10.83
C ILE A 69 -2.83 25.40 -10.30
N ARG A 70 -3.75 26.07 -10.99
CA ARG A 70 -4.33 27.34 -10.51
C ARG A 70 -5.32 27.07 -9.41
N HIS A 71 -4.86 27.08 -8.17
CA HIS A 71 -5.71 26.87 -7.01
C HIS A 71 -6.41 28.17 -6.58
N SER A 72 -7.73 28.12 -6.39
CA SER A 72 -8.39 29.04 -5.45
C SER A 72 -8.16 28.53 -4.02
N GLN A 73 -8.32 29.39 -3.01
CA GLN A 73 -8.02 29.02 -1.62
C GLN A 73 -8.89 27.84 -1.13
N SER A 74 -10.18 27.83 -1.45
CA SER A 74 -11.11 26.74 -1.09
C SER A 74 -10.71 25.39 -1.68
N VAL A 75 -10.11 25.45 -2.86
CA VAL A 75 -9.73 24.31 -3.66
C VAL A 75 -8.44 23.69 -3.14
N GLN A 76 -7.48 24.53 -2.74
CA GLN A 76 -6.27 24.07 -2.08
C GLN A 76 -6.62 23.31 -0.81
N VAL A 77 -7.54 23.85 0.00
CA VAL A 77 -8.03 23.18 1.22
C VAL A 77 -8.67 21.83 0.88
N TYR A 78 -9.55 21.77 -0.12
CA TYR A 78 -10.17 20.51 -0.55
C TYR A 78 -9.13 19.47 -0.97
N THR A 79 -8.21 19.83 -1.86
CA THR A 79 -7.16 18.92 -2.36
C THR A 79 -6.26 18.43 -1.23
N THR A 80 -5.85 19.30 -0.31
CA THR A 80 -5.06 18.92 0.87
C THR A 80 -5.83 17.94 1.77
N VAL A 81 -7.11 18.20 2.05
CA VAL A 81 -7.95 17.32 2.88
C VAL A 81 -8.11 15.94 2.22
N VAL A 82 -8.39 15.90 0.92
CA VAL A 82 -8.55 14.65 0.17
C VAL A 82 -7.23 13.86 0.13
N GLN A 83 -6.10 14.54 -0.07
CA GLN A 83 -4.78 13.91 -0.05
C GLN A 83 -4.46 13.34 1.35
N TYR A 84 -4.76 14.08 2.41
CA TYR A 84 -4.62 13.60 3.78
C TYR A 84 -5.49 12.38 4.04
N PHE A 85 -6.75 12.42 3.61
CA PHE A 85 -7.68 11.31 3.75
C PHE A 85 -7.18 10.04 3.05
N HIS A 86 -6.74 10.14 1.79
CA HIS A 86 -6.23 8.99 1.05
C HIS A 86 -4.86 8.49 1.52
N PHE A 87 -4.16 9.26 2.35
CA PHE A 87 -2.94 8.83 3.01
C PHE A 87 -3.22 8.16 4.37
N VAL A 88 -3.89 8.87 5.27
CA VAL A 88 -4.08 8.47 6.67
C VAL A 88 -5.13 7.38 6.82
N ALA A 89 -6.27 7.48 6.13
CA ALA A 89 -7.36 6.51 6.29
C ALA A 89 -6.94 5.06 5.97
N PRO A 90 -6.32 4.75 4.80
CA PRO A 90 -5.92 3.37 4.52
C PRO A 90 -4.82 2.89 5.47
N PHE A 91 -3.90 3.75 5.89
CA PHE A 91 -2.86 3.39 6.84
C PHE A 91 -3.43 3.02 8.21
N SER A 92 -4.24 3.90 8.81
CA SER A 92 -4.84 3.67 10.12
C SER A 92 -5.68 2.40 10.11
N ALA A 93 -6.53 2.21 9.09
CA ALA A 93 -7.34 1.01 8.96
C ALA A 93 -6.48 -0.28 8.87
N ASN A 94 -5.37 -0.24 8.13
CA ASN A 94 -4.48 -1.41 7.99
C ASN A 94 -3.71 -1.71 9.29
N LEU A 95 -3.30 -0.68 10.03
CA LEU A 95 -2.69 -0.81 11.35
C LEU A 95 -3.67 -1.45 12.34
N PHE A 96 -4.89 -0.91 12.45
CA PHE A 96 -5.92 -1.45 13.34
C PHE A 96 -6.31 -2.89 12.97
N ALA A 97 -6.46 -3.21 11.68
CA ALA A 97 -6.74 -4.57 11.23
C ALA A 97 -5.64 -5.55 11.64
N THR A 98 -4.37 -5.15 11.52
CA THR A 98 -3.22 -5.99 11.90
C THR A 98 -3.14 -6.19 13.40
N LEU A 99 -3.30 -5.12 14.20
CA LEU A 99 -3.34 -5.21 15.66
C LEU A 99 -4.49 -6.11 16.12
N PHE A 100 -5.67 -5.95 15.53
CA PHE A 100 -6.83 -6.79 15.80
C PHE A 100 -6.54 -8.27 15.54
N ILE A 101 -5.92 -8.61 14.41
CA ILE A 101 -5.53 -9.99 14.07
C ILE A 101 -4.59 -10.56 15.14
N ILE A 102 -3.54 -9.82 15.50
CA ILE A 102 -2.55 -10.27 16.50
C ILE A 102 -3.24 -10.52 17.84
N LEU A 103 -4.01 -9.55 18.34
CA LEU A 103 -4.70 -9.67 19.63
C LEU A 103 -5.69 -10.85 19.64
N LYS A 104 -6.47 -11.03 18.57
CA LYS A 104 -7.45 -12.12 18.46
C LYS A 104 -6.76 -13.48 18.43
N LEU A 105 -5.71 -13.63 17.63
CA LEU A 105 -4.93 -14.87 17.52
C LEU A 105 -4.24 -15.22 18.84
N THR A 106 -3.61 -14.24 19.50
CA THR A 106 -2.97 -14.46 20.80
C THR A 106 -4.00 -14.86 21.86
N ARG A 107 -5.15 -14.18 21.93
CA ARG A 107 -6.22 -14.54 22.87
C ARG A 107 -6.76 -15.95 22.63
N GLN A 108 -6.97 -16.32 21.37
CA GLN A 108 -7.45 -17.65 21.01
C GLN A 108 -6.44 -18.75 21.37
N GLN A 109 -5.15 -18.47 21.23
CA GLN A 109 -4.09 -19.39 21.63
C GLN A 109 -3.90 -19.47 23.15
N ALA A 110 -4.06 -18.37 23.88
CA ALA A 110 -4.00 -18.38 25.34
C ALA A 110 -5.11 -19.24 25.96
N ILE A 111 -6.30 -19.25 25.36
CA ILE A 111 -7.41 -20.13 25.76
C ILE A 111 -7.08 -21.60 25.49
N LEU A 112 -6.37 -21.91 24.40
CA LEU A 112 -6.03 -23.28 23.99
C LEU A 112 -4.73 -23.82 24.62
N ARG A 113 -3.83 -22.94 25.08
CA ARG A 113 -2.52 -23.28 25.67
C ARG A 113 -2.34 -22.54 26.99
N THR A 114 -2.81 -23.17 28.06
CA THR A 114 -2.79 -22.66 29.44
C THR A 114 -1.39 -22.62 30.08
N HIS A 115 -0.41 -23.32 29.51
CA HIS A 115 0.92 -23.53 30.14
C HIS A 115 1.95 -22.41 29.84
N ILE A 116 1.62 -21.38 29.06
CA ILE A 116 2.55 -20.29 28.69
C ILE A 116 1.90 -18.95 29.01
N SER A 117 2.64 -18.02 29.64
CA SER A 117 2.14 -16.68 29.98
C SER A 117 1.65 -15.91 28.75
N TYR A 118 0.52 -15.21 28.88
CA TYR A 118 -0.09 -14.40 27.82
C TYR A 118 0.88 -13.39 27.20
N GLN A 119 1.73 -12.74 28.01
CA GLN A 119 2.72 -11.77 27.51
C GLN A 119 3.78 -12.43 26.61
N GLN A 120 4.26 -13.63 26.99
CA GLN A 120 5.23 -14.38 26.19
C GLN A 120 4.59 -14.91 24.90
N GLN A 121 3.32 -15.32 24.93
CA GLN A 121 2.59 -15.69 23.72
C GLN A 121 2.40 -14.50 22.77
N LEU A 122 2.08 -13.32 23.32
CA LEU A 122 1.92 -12.08 22.56
C LEU A 122 3.24 -11.65 21.91
N LEU A 123 4.35 -11.69 22.65
CA LEU A 123 5.67 -11.33 22.15
C LEU A 123 6.12 -12.27 21.02
N ASN A 124 5.91 -13.58 21.18
CA ASN A 124 6.28 -14.58 20.16
C ASN A 124 5.46 -14.41 18.89
N LYS A 125 4.15 -14.17 19.00
CA LYS A 125 3.28 -13.94 17.83
C LYS A 125 3.53 -12.60 17.17
N PHE A 126 3.86 -11.58 17.94
CA PHE A 126 4.30 -10.29 17.41
C PHE A 126 5.60 -10.47 16.62
N ASN A 127 6.59 -11.22 17.14
CA ASN A 127 7.84 -11.49 16.42
C ASN A 127 7.64 -12.33 15.15
N GLU A 128 6.73 -13.30 15.16
CA GLU A 128 6.38 -14.12 13.98
C GLU A 128 5.67 -13.29 12.90
N HIS A 129 4.82 -12.35 13.31
CA HIS A 129 4.03 -11.51 12.42
C HIS A 129 4.56 -10.08 12.27
N LYS A 130 5.76 -9.78 12.77
CA LYS A 130 6.33 -8.41 12.77
C LYS A 130 6.36 -7.81 11.38
N HIS A 131 6.59 -8.63 10.35
CA HIS A 131 6.61 -8.21 8.96
C HIS A 131 5.27 -7.62 8.48
N LEU A 132 4.13 -8.03 9.06
CA LEU A 132 2.80 -7.49 8.75
C LEU A 132 2.59 -6.08 9.33
N VAL A 133 3.32 -5.72 10.39
CA VAL A 133 3.28 -4.39 11.03
C VAL A 133 4.39 -3.48 10.47
N ILE A 134 5.57 -4.04 10.22
CA ILE A 134 6.71 -3.34 9.62
C ILE A 134 6.35 -2.84 8.22
N SER A 135 5.63 -3.61 7.42
CA SER A 135 5.29 -3.21 6.05
C SER A 135 4.43 -1.93 5.96
N PRO A 136 3.31 -1.79 6.71
CA PRO A 136 2.56 -0.53 6.81
C PRO A 136 3.39 0.64 7.35
N ILE A 137 4.25 0.41 8.34
CA ILE A 137 5.09 1.47 8.94
C ILE A 137 6.16 1.94 7.95
N VAL A 138 6.83 1.03 7.26
CA VAL A 138 7.80 1.34 6.20
C VAL A 138 7.11 2.08 5.05
N LEU A 139 5.88 1.69 4.69
CA LEU A 139 5.07 2.41 3.69
C LEU A 139 4.81 3.86 4.11
N VAL A 140 4.49 4.13 5.38
CA VAL A 140 4.32 5.50 5.89
C VAL A 140 5.62 6.28 5.84
N ILE A 141 6.73 5.69 6.27
CA ILE A 141 8.05 6.33 6.23
C ILE A 141 8.44 6.67 4.79
N LEU A 142 8.17 5.77 3.83
CA LEU A 142 8.50 5.99 2.41
C LEU A 142 7.58 6.99 1.72
N LEU A 143 6.34 7.14 2.17
CA LEU A 143 5.33 8.04 1.58
C LEU A 143 5.26 9.41 2.27
N SER A 144 5.77 9.53 3.50
CA SER A 144 5.80 10.79 4.25
C SER A 144 6.59 11.92 3.57
N PRO A 145 7.71 11.66 2.83
CA PRO A 145 8.46 12.73 2.19
C PRO A 145 7.60 13.52 1.18
N ARG A 146 6.81 12.82 0.36
CA ARG A 146 5.89 13.46 -0.60
C ARG A 146 4.72 14.15 0.08
N PHE A 147 4.25 13.63 1.21
CA PHE A 147 3.24 14.30 2.01
C PHE A 147 3.76 15.63 2.59
N LEU A 148 4.97 15.63 3.15
CA LEU A 148 5.64 16.84 3.66
C LEU A 148 5.91 17.86 2.54
N ILE A 149 6.37 17.40 1.37
CA ILE A 149 6.59 18.27 0.19
C ILE A 149 5.27 18.86 -0.32
N SER A 150 4.15 18.14 -0.26
CA SER A 150 2.85 18.71 -0.67
C SER A 150 2.28 19.73 0.31
N LEU A 151 2.73 19.71 1.57
CA LEU A 151 2.31 20.66 2.61
C LEU A 151 3.12 21.95 2.62
N SER A 152 4.25 22.02 1.90
CA SER A 152 4.93 23.30 1.69
C SER A 152 4.07 24.14 0.75
N SER A 153 3.17 24.92 1.35
CA SER A 153 2.19 25.78 0.68
C SER A 153 2.78 27.03 0.04
N GLY A 154 4.10 27.23 0.10
CA GLY A 154 4.81 28.24 -0.68
C GLY A 154 5.43 27.57 -1.89
N CYS A 155 5.38 28.21 -3.06
CA CYS A 155 6.18 27.82 -4.22
C CYS A 155 7.65 27.85 -3.82
N VAL A 156 8.18 26.74 -3.32
CA VAL A 156 9.61 26.62 -3.02
C VAL A 156 10.26 26.53 -4.37
N LYS A 157 11.00 27.57 -4.77
CA LYS A 157 11.81 27.54 -5.99
C LYS A 157 12.66 26.28 -5.95
N ALA A 158 12.28 25.26 -6.73
CA ALA A 158 12.99 24.00 -6.82
C ALA A 158 14.45 24.20 -7.25
N SER A 159 14.79 25.37 -7.80
CA SER A 159 16.17 25.77 -8.11
C SER A 159 17.06 25.99 -6.88
N ARG A 160 16.50 26.27 -5.69
CA ARG A 160 17.29 26.48 -4.47
C ARG A 160 17.85 25.19 -3.85
N SER A 161 17.14 24.08 -3.99
CA SER A 161 17.57 22.78 -3.46
C SER A 161 17.05 21.60 -4.30
N PRO A 162 17.37 21.55 -5.61
CA PRO A 162 16.78 20.59 -6.55
C PRO A 162 17.00 19.14 -6.13
N TRP A 163 18.17 18.83 -5.59
CA TRP A 163 18.54 17.50 -5.14
C TRP A 163 17.65 16.97 -4.00
N LEU A 164 17.29 17.81 -3.02
CA LEU A 164 16.44 17.40 -1.89
C LEU A 164 15.04 17.00 -2.36
N TYR A 165 14.46 17.78 -3.27
CA TYR A 165 13.16 17.48 -3.87
C TYR A 165 13.21 16.27 -4.79
N LEU A 166 14.27 16.15 -5.60
CA LEU A 166 14.48 14.99 -6.46
C LEU A 166 14.54 13.70 -5.62
N PHE A 167 15.33 13.70 -4.55
CA PHE A 167 15.41 12.57 -3.61
C PHE A 167 14.07 12.27 -2.94
N GLY A 168 13.34 13.29 -2.46
CA GLY A 168 12.02 13.10 -1.85
C GLY A 168 11.00 12.50 -2.82
N TYR A 169 11.01 12.93 -4.08
CA TYR A 169 10.18 12.35 -5.14
C TYR A 169 10.58 10.91 -5.46
N PHE A 170 11.87 10.63 -5.63
CA PHE A 170 12.37 9.26 -5.88
C PHE A 170 12.01 8.30 -4.74
N ILE A 171 12.24 8.70 -3.49
CA ILE A 171 11.88 7.91 -2.30
C ILE A 171 10.37 7.63 -2.30
N SER A 172 9.54 8.61 -2.67
CA SER A 172 8.09 8.44 -2.65
C SER A 172 7.52 7.61 -3.81
N PHE A 173 8.25 7.48 -4.92
CA PHE A 173 7.93 6.54 -6.01
C PHE A 173 8.49 5.13 -5.78
N THR A 174 9.47 4.99 -4.89
CA THR A 174 10.13 3.73 -4.54
C THR A 174 9.13 2.64 -4.11
N PRO A 175 8.12 2.88 -3.26
CA PRO A 175 7.16 1.84 -2.88
C PRO A 175 6.44 1.18 -4.05
N SER A 176 6.11 1.95 -5.09
CA SER A 176 5.41 1.47 -6.29
C SER A 176 6.32 0.72 -7.25
N SER A 177 7.58 1.14 -7.39
CA SER A 177 8.57 0.49 -8.26
C SER A 177 9.19 -0.76 -7.62
N PHE A 178 9.18 -0.86 -6.29
CA PHE A 178 9.86 -1.93 -5.55
C PHE A 178 8.92 -2.83 -4.75
N ILE A 179 7.62 -2.90 -5.09
CA ILE A 179 6.64 -3.78 -4.44
C ILE A 179 7.16 -5.22 -4.36
N PHE A 180 7.80 -5.71 -5.42
CA PHE A 180 8.38 -7.06 -5.40
C PHE A 180 9.49 -7.20 -4.34
N ILE A 181 10.39 -6.22 -4.22
CA ILE A 181 11.49 -6.24 -3.26
C ILE A 181 11.01 -6.06 -1.83
N THR A 182 10.03 -5.19 -1.59
CA THR A 182 9.54 -4.90 -0.24
C THR A 182 8.57 -5.96 0.29
N PHE A 183 7.80 -6.62 -0.58
CA PHE A 183 6.76 -7.56 -0.16
C PHE A 183 7.06 -9.03 -0.48
N VAL A 184 7.71 -9.34 -1.60
CA VAL A 184 7.94 -10.73 -2.03
C VAL A 184 9.23 -11.29 -1.44
N LEU A 185 10.31 -10.53 -1.48
CA LEU A 185 11.64 -10.95 -1.01
C LEU A 185 11.72 -11.25 0.50
N PRO A 186 11.12 -10.44 1.40
CA PRO A 186 11.19 -10.67 2.85
C PRO A 186 10.22 -11.74 3.33
N SER A 187 9.17 -12.05 2.56
CA SER A 187 8.14 -13.00 2.97
C SER A 187 8.50 -14.42 2.60
N THR A 188 8.66 -15.29 3.61
CA THR A 188 8.90 -16.72 3.42
C THR A 188 7.80 -17.40 2.61
N PHE A 189 6.54 -16.99 2.80
CA PHE A 189 5.39 -17.50 2.07
C PHE A 189 5.43 -17.10 0.59
N TYR A 190 5.56 -15.80 0.28
CA TYR A 190 5.57 -15.34 -1.11
C TYR A 190 6.79 -15.84 -1.88
N LYS A 191 7.96 -15.90 -1.22
CA LYS A 191 9.19 -16.47 -1.80
C LYS A 191 9.04 -17.95 -2.16
N LYS A 192 8.39 -18.75 -1.29
CA LYS A 192 8.12 -20.18 -1.55
C LYS A 192 7.17 -20.35 -2.75
N GLN A 193 6.11 -19.55 -2.81
CA GLN A 193 5.16 -19.58 -3.93
C GLN A 193 5.82 -19.16 -5.25
N PHE A 194 6.64 -18.11 -5.23
CA PHE A 194 7.40 -17.64 -6.40
C PHE A 194 8.34 -18.71 -6.93
N LYS A 195 9.13 -19.35 -6.06
CA LYS A 195 10.04 -20.44 -6.44
C LYS A 195 9.30 -21.63 -7.06
N LYS A 196 8.13 -22.00 -6.51
CA LYS A 196 7.28 -23.06 -7.06
C LYS A 196 6.81 -22.73 -8.47
N THR A 197 6.35 -21.49 -8.69
CA THR A 197 5.90 -21.03 -10.02
C THR A 197 7.05 -21.06 -11.03
N ILE A 198 8.23 -20.54 -10.68
CA ILE A 198 9.42 -20.56 -11.55
C ILE A 198 9.79 -22.00 -11.92
N ASN A 199 9.87 -22.90 -10.94
CA ASN A 199 10.23 -24.29 -11.20
C ASN A 199 9.22 -24.98 -12.14
N THR A 200 7.94 -24.69 -11.97
CA THR A 200 6.89 -25.21 -12.85
C THR A 200 7.04 -24.66 -14.27
N TRP A 201 7.36 -23.37 -14.40
CA TRP A 201 7.60 -22.72 -15.69
C TRP A 201 8.83 -23.28 -16.39
N TRP A 202 9.94 -23.43 -15.65
CA TRP A 202 11.17 -24.06 -16.13
C TRP A 202 10.89 -25.48 -16.63
N GLN A 203 10.21 -26.31 -15.84
CA GLN A 203 9.85 -27.67 -16.26
C GLN A 203 9.00 -27.71 -17.53
N ARG A 204 8.07 -26.77 -17.72
CA ARG A 204 7.27 -26.65 -18.94
C ARG A 204 8.13 -26.23 -20.14
N LEU A 205 9.03 -25.27 -19.95
CA LEU A 205 10.00 -24.84 -20.95
C LEU A 205 10.91 -25.99 -21.38
N THR A 206 11.49 -26.72 -20.42
CA THR A 206 12.40 -27.84 -20.73
C THR A 206 11.67 -28.97 -21.46
N ARG A 207 10.41 -29.26 -21.12
CA ARG A 207 9.57 -30.23 -21.84
C ARG A 207 9.23 -29.76 -23.25
N ALA A 208 8.89 -28.48 -23.43
CA ALA A 208 8.58 -27.91 -24.74
C ALA A 208 9.80 -27.88 -25.67
N ILE A 209 10.99 -27.59 -25.13
CA ILE A 209 12.25 -27.63 -25.87
C ILE A 209 12.59 -29.07 -26.26
N ARG A 210 12.45 -30.03 -25.33
CA ARG A 210 12.70 -31.46 -25.61
C ARG A 210 11.71 -32.06 -26.61
N ALA A 211 10.48 -31.56 -26.69
CA ALA A 211 9.50 -31.97 -27.69
C ALA A 211 9.75 -31.36 -29.10
N ARG A 212 10.60 -30.33 -29.22
CA ARG A 212 10.97 -29.69 -30.49
C ARG A 212 12.25 -30.25 -31.13
N ASN A 213 13.11 -30.90 -30.35
CA ASN A 213 14.31 -31.59 -30.83
C ASN A 213 14.13 -33.11 -30.57
N PRO A 214 13.43 -33.85 -31.46
CA PRO A 214 13.38 -35.31 -31.39
C PRO A 214 14.75 -35.94 -31.62
#